data_AF-A0A822CYJ3-F1
#
_entry.id   AF-A0A822CYJ3-F1
#
_cell.length_a   1.000
_cell.length_b   1.000
_cell.length_c   1.000
_cell.angle_alpha   90.00
_cell.angle_beta   90.00
_cell.angle_gamma   90.00
#
_symmetry.space_group_name_H-M   'P 1'
#
loop_
_entity.id
_entity.type
_entity.pdbx_description
1 polymer ?
#
loop_
_entity_poly.entity_id
_entity_poly.type
_entity_poly.pdbx_seq_one_letter_code
_entity_poly.pdbx_strand_id
1 'polypeptide(L)'
;LQAIEQALESGVLILPNVEDDDNTNTNEQQNQTKQNYRVYQMHPEFRLFATQNPSTGQYKGARDAQSTALLNRFSIFIVEGPQTNELADIVANRLKNERFPFATQATQMVKLHLDIMDLIKDNEFKERNKNYSEITIRELFRWCQSLCDYEKMLNKVSQSVKDLDGNTFGQIISEQAYAIYGLRFRERQCQIQIASAIERLFQINPLSSLKLSVDFRGGNSIAFLSQRRLLLQMPIITLERVLNDWPSHISKPSKIQEIEKIIKIHNYIFKNLHSGSITQIYDCSYALLWSVLERRCGHDMTTLPELLVETYANLCRDKNQRETIIKYIGTEFREPFETLVQAAASLSSARSSFYLDEEANRIA
;
A
#
# COMPACT_ATOMS: atom_id res chain seq x y z
N LEU A 1 34.79 -1.07 10.10
CA LEU A 1 34.92 0.12 9.24
C LEU A 1 36.37 0.34 8.79
N GLN A 2 37.35 0.45 9.70
CA GLN A 2 38.78 0.59 9.33
C GLN A 2 39.30 -0.46 8.33
N ALA A 3 38.98 -1.75 8.50
CA ALA A 3 39.43 -2.79 7.56
C ALA A 3 38.85 -2.61 6.13
N ILE A 4 37.62 -2.11 6.02
CA ILE A 4 36.99 -1.81 4.72
C ILE A 4 37.61 -0.57 4.12
N GLU A 5 37.86 0.46 4.93
CA GLU A 5 38.51 1.70 4.51
C GLU A 5 39.92 1.45 3.97
N GLN A 6 40.70 0.61 4.66
CA GLN A 6 42.05 0.23 4.26
C GLN A 6 42.05 -0.68 3.02
N ALA A 7 41.02 -1.51 2.84
CA ALA A 7 40.85 -2.33 1.64
C ALA A 7 40.51 -1.50 0.39
N LEU A 8 39.71 -0.44 0.54
CA LEU A 8 39.40 0.47 -0.56
C LEU A 8 40.64 1.24 -1.03
N GLU A 9 41.57 1.56 -0.12
CA GLU A 9 42.83 2.23 -0.48
C GLU A 9 43.89 1.27 -1.04
N SER A 10 44.02 0.08 -0.44
CA SER A 10 45.08 -0.88 -0.80
C SER A 10 44.72 -1.82 -1.94
N GLY A 11 43.43 -1.96 -2.28
CA GLY A 11 42.99 -3.03 -3.17
C GLY A 11 42.86 -4.39 -2.50
N VAL A 12 43.14 -4.49 -1.20
CA VAL A 12 43.27 -5.77 -0.51
C VAL A 12 42.45 -5.77 0.77
N LEU A 13 41.43 -6.63 0.81
CA LEU A 13 40.67 -6.88 2.03
C LEU A 13 41.23 -8.10 2.76
N ILE A 14 41.73 -7.87 3.97
CA ILE A 14 42.25 -8.92 4.84
C ILE A 14 41.23 -9.17 5.94
N LEU A 15 40.63 -10.36 5.96
CA LEU A 15 39.68 -10.76 6.99
C LEU A 15 40.25 -11.91 7.82
N PRO A 16 40.00 -11.94 9.15
CA PRO A 16 40.30 -13.12 9.95
C PRO A 16 39.47 -14.30 9.44
N ASN A 17 40.10 -15.47 9.33
CA ASN A 17 39.41 -16.71 8.99
C ASN A 17 38.52 -17.09 10.18
N VAL A 18 37.22 -16.88 10.05
CA VAL A 18 36.24 -17.48 10.97
C VAL A 18 36.12 -18.93 10.48
N GLU A 19 36.81 -19.84 11.14
CA GLU A 19 36.54 -21.26 10.96
C GLU A 19 35.12 -21.49 11.48
N ASP A 20 34.24 -22.02 10.63
CA ASP A 20 32.91 -22.46 11.07
C ASP A 20 33.13 -23.54 12.15
N ASP A 21 32.63 -23.26 13.36
CA ASP A 21 32.67 -24.15 14.53
C ASP A 21 31.81 -25.40 14.32
N ASP A 22 32.15 -26.22 13.32
CA ASP A 22 31.58 -27.53 13.06
C ASP A 22 32.71 -28.54 12.81
N ASN A 23 33.50 -28.83 13.85
CA ASN A 23 33.60 -30.19 14.38
C ASN A 23 34.65 -30.34 15.49
N THR A 24 34.24 -31.16 16.45
CA THR A 24 34.93 -31.73 17.58
C THR A 24 36.37 -32.25 17.36
N ASN A 25 37.17 -32.01 18.39
CA ASN A 25 38.22 -32.84 19.00
C ASN A 25 39.72 -32.59 18.74
N THR A 26 40.36 -32.33 19.89
CA THR A 26 41.61 -32.86 20.44
C THR A 26 42.96 -32.14 20.21
N ASN A 27 43.51 -31.82 21.38
CA ASN A 27 44.92 -31.77 21.78
C ASN A 27 45.64 -30.42 21.71
N GLU A 28 45.79 -29.86 22.91
CA GLU A 28 46.81 -28.90 23.29
C GLU A 28 48.21 -29.42 22.93
N GLN A 29 48.87 -28.74 22.00
CA GLN A 29 50.32 -28.61 22.00
C GLN A 29 50.71 -27.35 21.21
N GLN A 30 51.37 -26.45 21.93
CA GLN A 30 52.22 -25.34 21.50
C GLN A 30 52.30 -25.12 19.98
N ASN A 31 51.76 -24.00 19.48
CA ASN A 31 52.36 -23.24 18.40
C ASN A 31 51.67 -21.88 18.26
N GLN A 32 52.47 -20.87 17.91
CA GLN A 32 52.07 -19.51 17.56
C GLN A 32 50.65 -19.45 16.98
N THR A 33 49.77 -18.61 17.53
CA THR A 33 48.50 -18.23 16.93
C THR A 33 48.78 -17.60 15.56
N LYS A 34 48.99 -18.44 14.55
CA LYS A 34 48.84 -18.08 13.15
C LYS A 34 47.37 -17.75 12.99
N GLN A 35 47.01 -16.50 13.24
CA GLN A 35 45.76 -15.98 12.74
C GLN A 35 45.80 -16.19 11.22
N ASN A 36 45.10 -17.21 10.75
CA ASN A 36 44.93 -17.43 9.33
C ASN A 36 44.06 -16.27 8.85
N TYR A 37 44.58 -15.46 7.94
CA TYR A 37 43.83 -14.39 7.31
C TYR A 37 43.47 -14.82 5.89
N ARG A 38 42.23 -14.55 5.48
CA ARG A 38 41.85 -14.60 4.07
C ARG A 38 42.13 -13.25 3.44
N VAL A 39 42.91 -13.29 2.36
CA VAL A 39 43.26 -12.11 1.55
C VAL A 39 42.37 -12.10 0.32
N TYR A 40 41.53 -11.09 0.19
CA TYR A 40 40.70 -10.85 -0.98
C TYR A 40 41.30 -9.70 -1.78
N GLN A 41 41.63 -9.99 -3.04
CA GLN A 41 42.10 -8.97 -3.99
C GLN A 41 40.89 -8.34 -4.68
N MET A 42 40.85 -7.00 -4.68
CA MET A 42 39.84 -6.25 -5.40
C MET A 42 39.99 -6.50 -6.90
N HIS A 43 38.88 -6.77 -7.57
CA HIS A 43 38.88 -7.00 -9.01
C HIS A 43 39.33 -5.72 -9.75
N PRO A 44 40.17 -5.79 -10.80
CA PRO A 44 40.70 -4.62 -11.51
C PRO A 44 39.62 -3.66 -12.06
N GLU A 45 38.43 -4.18 -12.36
CA GLU A 45 37.28 -3.41 -12.87
C GLU A 45 36.22 -3.11 -11.81
N PHE A 46 36.48 -3.39 -10.53
CA PHE A 46 35.53 -3.09 -9.48
C PHE A 46 35.27 -1.58 -9.38
N ARG A 47 33.99 -1.19 -9.34
CA ARG A 47 33.57 0.20 -9.13
C ARG A 47 32.50 0.25 -8.05
N LEU A 48 32.68 1.18 -7.10
CA LEU A 48 31.70 1.45 -6.06
C LEU A 48 30.88 2.69 -6.41
N PHE A 49 29.56 2.53 -6.49
CA PHE A 49 28.62 3.64 -6.59
C PHE A 49 27.92 3.84 -5.25
N ALA A 50 27.85 5.09 -4.78
CA ALA A 50 27.18 5.45 -3.55
C ALA A 50 26.21 6.62 -3.82
N THR A 51 25.07 6.59 -3.15
CA THR A 51 24.09 7.69 -3.18
C THR A 51 24.13 8.45 -1.86
N GLN A 52 24.12 9.77 -1.92
CA GLN A 52 23.96 10.60 -0.73
C GLN A 52 22.47 10.89 -0.51
N ASN A 53 21.98 10.67 0.71
CA ASN A 53 20.65 11.15 1.07
C ASN A 53 20.63 12.69 1.07
N PRO A 54 19.56 13.32 0.56
CA PRO A 54 19.49 14.77 0.49
C PRO A 54 19.64 15.42 1.87
N SER A 55 20.34 16.55 1.92
CA SER A 55 20.47 17.40 3.11
C SER A 55 19.20 18.22 3.41
N THR A 56 18.16 18.04 2.59
CA THR A 56 16.86 18.72 2.63
C THR A 56 15.72 17.71 2.77
N GLY A 57 14.51 18.16 3.15
CA GLY A 57 13.34 17.29 3.35
C GLY A 57 13.33 16.58 4.72
N GLN A 58 12.60 15.47 4.82
CA GLN A 58 12.40 14.70 6.06
C GLN A 58 13.69 14.16 6.71
N TYR A 59 14.78 14.08 5.95
CA TYR A 59 16.07 13.56 6.44
C TYR A 59 17.01 14.66 6.94
N LYS A 60 16.60 15.94 6.88
CA LYS A 60 17.37 17.07 7.38
C LYS A 60 17.62 16.90 8.89
N GLY A 61 18.89 16.70 9.27
CA GLY A 61 19.30 16.54 10.67
C GLY A 61 19.04 15.16 11.27
N ALA A 62 18.49 14.21 10.51
CA ALA A 62 18.29 12.83 10.96
C ALA A 62 19.57 11.96 10.85
N ARG A 63 20.59 12.46 10.14
CA ARG A 63 21.91 11.83 10.01
C ARG A 63 22.98 12.91 10.04
N ASP A 64 24.11 12.59 10.67
CA ASP A 64 25.28 13.44 10.68
C ASP A 64 25.79 13.68 9.26
N ALA A 65 26.35 14.88 9.04
CA ALA A 65 27.02 15.18 7.78
C ALA A 65 28.15 14.16 7.56
N GLN A 66 28.24 13.61 6.34
CA GLN A 66 29.33 12.71 5.98
C GLN A 66 30.66 13.44 6.14
N SER A 67 31.66 12.77 6.73
CA SER A 67 32.96 13.39 6.97
C SER A 67 33.62 13.81 5.65
N THR A 68 34.33 14.94 5.66
CA THR A 68 35.09 15.40 4.48
C THR A 68 36.08 14.34 4.00
N ALA A 69 36.65 13.58 4.93
CA ALA A 69 37.55 12.47 4.61
C ALA A 69 36.86 11.37 3.78
N LEU A 70 35.62 11.03 4.08
CA LEU A 70 34.85 10.05 3.31
C LEU A 70 34.45 10.63 1.94
N LEU A 71 33.95 11.87 1.89
CA LEU A 71 33.53 12.51 0.64
C LEU A 71 34.69 12.67 -0.35
N ASN A 72 35.90 12.97 0.13
CA ASN A 72 37.10 13.10 -0.70
C ASN A 72 37.53 11.79 -1.39
N ARG A 73 37.01 10.63 -0.96
CA ARG A 73 37.28 9.33 -1.60
C ARG A 73 36.35 9.03 -2.78
N PHE A 74 35.29 9.83 -2.96
CA PHE A 74 34.35 9.68 -4.06
C PHE A 74 34.51 10.81 -5.09
N SER A 75 34.32 10.49 -6.36
CA SER A 75 34.01 11.51 -7.36
C SER A 75 32.53 11.86 -7.25
N ILE A 76 32.24 13.10 -6.84
CA ILE A 76 30.85 13.56 -6.66
C ILE A 76 30.25 13.86 -8.03
N PHE A 77 29.14 13.18 -8.33
CA PHE A 77 28.31 13.45 -9.50
C PHE A 77 26.94 13.95 -9.06
N ILE A 78 26.59 15.17 -9.45
CA ILE A 78 25.28 15.76 -9.15
C ILE A 78 24.33 15.38 -10.28
N VAL A 79 23.34 14.56 -9.96
CA VAL A 79 22.26 14.19 -10.88
C VAL A 79 21.13 15.19 -10.72
N GLU A 80 20.87 15.99 -11.75
CA GLU A 80 19.70 16.85 -11.79
C GLU A 80 18.45 16.05 -12.16
N GLY A 81 17.28 16.54 -11.73
CA GLY A 81 16.00 15.96 -12.13
C GLY A 81 15.77 16.17 -13.64
N PRO A 82 14.95 15.31 -14.27
CA PRO A 82 14.66 15.44 -15.71
C PRO A 82 13.96 16.76 -15.99
N GLN A 83 14.28 17.38 -17.13
CA GLN A 83 13.61 18.59 -17.58
C GLN A 83 12.14 18.31 -17.92
N THR A 84 11.27 19.32 -17.90
CA THR A 84 9.82 19.16 -18.14
C THR A 84 9.50 18.49 -19.48
N ASN A 85 10.22 18.87 -20.54
CA ASN A 85 10.12 18.27 -21.88
C ASN A 85 10.60 16.80 -21.88
N GLU A 86 11.74 16.51 -21.27
CA GLU A 86 12.26 15.14 -21.15
C GLU A 86 11.29 14.24 -20.37
N LEU A 87 10.71 14.76 -19.28
CA LEU A 87 9.72 14.03 -18.50
C LEU A 87 8.44 13.78 -19.31
N ALA A 88 8.01 14.73 -20.14
CA ALA A 88 6.89 14.55 -21.05
C ALA A 88 7.19 13.47 -22.11
N ASP A 89 8.40 13.44 -22.66
CA ASP A 89 8.83 12.39 -23.60
C ASP A 89 8.86 11.00 -22.94
N ILE A 90 9.37 10.91 -21.70
CA ILE A 90 9.35 9.67 -20.91
C ILE A 90 7.91 9.19 -20.69
N VAL A 91 7.00 10.08 -20.29
CA VAL A 91 5.58 9.75 -20.08
C VAL A 91 4.93 9.32 -21.39
N ALA A 92 5.14 10.06 -22.49
CA ALA A 92 4.59 9.74 -23.80
C ALA A 92 5.06 8.37 -24.28
N ASN A 93 6.35 8.06 -24.14
CA ASN A 93 6.91 6.76 -24.50
C ASN A 93 6.37 5.63 -23.63
N ARG A 94 6.19 5.87 -22.32
CA ARG A 94 5.58 4.89 -21.41
C ARG A 94 4.14 4.57 -21.80
N LEU A 95 3.33 5.59 -22.08
CA LEU A 95 1.94 5.41 -22.55
C LEU A 95 1.90 4.64 -23.87
N LYS A 96 2.78 4.97 -24.83
CA LYS A 96 2.88 4.25 -26.11
C LYS A 96 3.26 2.79 -25.94
N ASN A 97 4.25 2.49 -25.09
CA ASN A 97 4.71 1.11 -24.85
C ASN A 97 3.60 0.23 -24.24
N GLU A 98 2.75 0.82 -23.39
CA GLU A 98 1.57 0.17 -22.83
C GLU A 98 0.35 0.19 -23.78
N ARG A 99 0.53 0.64 -25.03
CA ARG A 99 -0.50 0.76 -26.08
C ARG A 99 -1.67 1.69 -25.73
N PHE A 100 -1.42 2.69 -24.89
CA PHE A 100 -2.43 3.69 -24.55
C PHE A 100 -2.61 4.71 -25.69
N PRO A 101 -3.84 4.99 -26.15
CA PRO A 101 -4.08 5.75 -27.39
C PRO A 101 -3.79 7.25 -27.29
N PHE A 102 -3.63 7.82 -26.09
CA PHE A 102 -3.52 9.27 -25.88
C PHE A 102 -2.17 9.70 -25.29
N ALA A 103 -1.06 9.30 -25.94
CA ALA A 103 0.27 9.75 -25.56
C ALA A 103 0.46 11.29 -25.65
N THR A 104 -0.38 11.98 -26.43
CA THR A 104 -0.40 13.45 -26.54
C THR A 104 -0.75 14.15 -25.22
N GLN A 105 -1.36 13.43 -24.27
CA GLN A 105 -1.70 13.97 -22.95
C GLN A 105 -0.52 14.04 -21.99
N ALA A 106 0.63 13.46 -22.35
CA ALA A 106 1.83 13.44 -21.52
C ALA A 106 2.21 14.83 -21.00
N THR A 107 2.20 15.85 -21.86
CA THR A 107 2.54 17.23 -21.46
C THR A 107 1.58 17.78 -20.41
N GLN A 108 0.27 17.53 -20.56
CA GLN A 108 -0.72 17.96 -19.57
C GLN A 108 -0.55 17.19 -18.25
N MET A 109 -0.29 15.89 -18.32
CA MET A 109 -0.04 15.07 -17.13
C MET A 109 1.19 15.54 -16.34
N VAL A 110 2.29 15.81 -17.04
CA VAL A 110 3.51 16.36 -16.43
C VAL A 110 3.24 17.75 -15.87
N LYS A 111 2.54 18.61 -16.60
CA LYS A 111 2.19 19.95 -16.11
C LYS A 111 1.41 19.86 -14.80
N LEU A 112 0.34 19.04 -14.74
CA LEU A 112 -0.43 18.87 -13.51
C LEU A 112 0.44 18.34 -12.36
N HIS A 113 1.30 17.37 -12.65
CA HIS A 113 2.20 16.81 -11.64
C HIS A 113 3.08 17.88 -11.00
N LEU A 114 3.71 18.73 -11.81
CA LEU A 114 4.56 19.83 -11.35
C LEU A 114 3.74 20.89 -10.61
N ASP A 115 2.58 21.29 -11.16
CA ASP A 115 1.67 22.24 -10.52
C ASP A 115 1.25 21.76 -9.11
N ILE A 116 0.96 20.47 -8.95
CA ILE A 116 0.60 19.88 -7.66
C ILE A 116 1.80 19.83 -6.70
N MET A 117 3.00 19.48 -7.20
CA MET A 117 4.22 19.51 -6.39
C MET A 117 4.49 20.90 -5.82
N ASP A 118 4.23 21.95 -6.59
CA ASP A 118 4.40 23.33 -6.13
C ASP A 118 3.26 23.78 -5.21
N LEU A 119 2.02 23.39 -5.51
CA LEU A 119 0.86 23.66 -4.64
C LEU A 119 1.04 23.11 -3.22
N ILE A 120 1.62 21.92 -3.04
CA ILE A 120 1.80 21.32 -1.71
C ILE A 120 2.91 22.00 -0.91
N LYS A 121 3.85 22.66 -1.59
CA LYS A 121 4.90 23.46 -0.93
C LYS A 121 4.38 24.82 -0.47
N ASP A 122 3.23 25.26 -0.98
CA ASP A 122 2.61 26.53 -0.60
C ASP A 122 2.34 26.56 0.90
N ASN A 123 2.55 27.72 1.51
CA ASN A 123 2.29 27.93 2.93
C ASN A 123 0.81 27.73 3.30
N GLU A 124 -0.10 27.97 2.36
CA GLU A 124 -1.55 27.81 2.54
C GLU A 124 -2.00 26.35 2.52
N PHE A 125 -1.17 25.43 2.02
CA PHE A 125 -1.49 24.01 2.00
C PHE A 125 -1.28 23.40 3.39
N LYS A 126 -2.38 23.13 4.12
CA LYS A 126 -2.34 22.75 5.55
C LYS A 126 -1.54 21.48 5.85
N GLU A 127 -1.60 20.50 4.96
CA GLU A 127 -0.91 19.21 5.13
C GLU A 127 0.51 19.20 4.50
N ARG A 128 1.10 20.38 4.27
CA ARG A 128 2.50 20.50 3.86
C ARG A 128 3.46 19.91 4.90
N ASN A 129 4.64 19.47 4.47
CA ASN A 129 5.70 18.89 5.32
C ASN A 129 5.25 17.64 6.12
N LYS A 130 4.24 16.91 5.63
CA LYS A 130 3.83 15.62 6.19
C LYS A 130 4.45 14.50 5.36
N ASN A 131 4.73 13.36 5.97
CA ASN A 131 5.43 12.30 5.25
C ASN A 131 4.64 11.78 4.04
N TYR A 132 3.31 11.76 4.17
CA TYR A 132 2.40 11.37 3.11
C TYR A 132 2.06 12.52 2.14
N SER A 133 2.60 13.74 2.30
CA SER A 133 2.37 14.84 1.36
C SER A 133 3.46 14.98 0.31
N GLU A 134 4.59 14.28 0.46
CA GLU A 134 5.64 14.23 -0.56
C GLU A 134 5.15 13.56 -1.84
N ILE A 135 5.44 14.18 -2.97
CA ILE A 135 5.11 13.72 -4.32
C ILE A 135 6.39 13.63 -5.13
N THR A 136 6.49 12.55 -5.91
CA THR A 136 7.61 12.26 -6.78
C THR A 136 7.10 11.83 -8.15
N ILE A 137 8.00 11.70 -9.12
CA ILE A 137 7.68 11.13 -10.44
C ILE A 137 6.98 9.74 -10.37
N ARG A 138 7.07 9.03 -9.23
CA ARG A 138 6.36 7.78 -9.01
C ARG A 138 4.85 7.96 -9.05
N GLU A 139 4.31 9.04 -8.50
CA GLU A 139 2.88 9.35 -8.54
C GLU A 139 2.43 9.62 -10.00
N LEU A 140 3.24 10.33 -10.78
CA LEU A 140 3.00 10.53 -12.21
C LEU A 140 2.99 9.18 -12.97
N PHE A 141 3.94 8.28 -12.69
CA PHE A 141 3.96 6.95 -13.31
C PHE A 141 2.82 6.05 -12.85
N ARG A 142 2.36 6.15 -11.60
CA ARG A 142 1.14 5.47 -11.14
C ARG A 142 -0.07 5.96 -11.92
N TRP A 143 -0.13 7.26 -12.23
CA TRP A 143 -1.23 7.82 -13.02
C TRP A 143 -1.23 7.30 -14.45
N CYS A 144 -0.04 7.26 -15.08
CA CYS A 144 0.14 6.63 -16.38
C CYS A 144 -0.34 5.17 -16.35
N GLN A 145 0.12 4.40 -15.36
CA GLN A 145 -0.25 3.00 -15.22
C GLN A 145 -1.77 2.82 -15.06
N SER A 146 -2.41 3.66 -14.23
CA SER A 146 -3.85 3.59 -14.01
C SER A 146 -4.66 3.83 -15.29
N LEU A 147 -4.21 4.75 -16.15
CA LEU A 147 -4.81 4.97 -17.47
C LEU A 147 -4.63 3.76 -18.39
N CYS A 148 -3.45 3.15 -18.40
CA CYS A 148 -3.17 1.94 -19.19
C CYS A 148 -4.00 0.75 -18.70
N ASP A 149 -4.14 0.57 -17.40
CA ASP A 149 -4.94 -0.50 -16.81
C ASP A 149 -6.42 -0.32 -17.14
N TYR A 150 -6.90 0.94 -17.16
CA TYR A 150 -8.24 1.28 -17.61
C TYR A 150 -8.48 0.92 -19.09
N GLU A 151 -7.53 1.25 -19.97
CA GLU A 151 -7.58 0.85 -21.38
C GLU A 151 -7.62 -0.67 -21.55
N LYS A 152 -6.75 -1.41 -20.84
CA LYS A 152 -6.75 -2.90 -20.87
C LYS A 152 -8.10 -3.48 -20.45
N MET A 153 -8.74 -2.86 -19.48
CA MET A 153 -10.05 -3.29 -18.99
C MET A 153 -11.17 -3.00 -19.98
N LEU A 154 -11.19 -1.82 -20.62
CA LEU A 154 -12.13 -1.54 -21.70
C LEU A 154 -11.98 -2.52 -22.86
N ASN A 155 -10.73 -2.87 -23.20
CA ASN A 155 -10.46 -3.82 -24.28
C ASN A 155 -11.08 -5.20 -24.02
N LYS A 156 -11.23 -5.63 -22.75
CA LYS A 156 -11.93 -6.89 -22.39
C LYS A 156 -13.41 -6.88 -22.75
N VAL A 157 -14.04 -5.71 -22.81
CA VAL A 157 -15.44 -5.53 -23.22
C VAL A 157 -15.55 -4.97 -24.64
N SER A 158 -14.50 -5.14 -25.46
CA SER A 158 -14.44 -4.66 -26.85
C SER A 158 -14.65 -3.14 -27.00
N GLN A 159 -14.21 -2.37 -26.01
CA GLN A 159 -14.19 -0.90 -26.04
C GLN A 159 -12.75 -0.40 -25.91
N SER A 160 -12.48 0.84 -26.35
CA SER A 160 -11.20 1.51 -26.11
C SER A 160 -11.45 2.95 -25.68
N VAL A 161 -10.50 3.53 -24.93
CA VAL A 161 -10.54 4.93 -24.51
C VAL A 161 -10.59 5.84 -25.74
N LYS A 162 -10.03 5.42 -26.88
CA LYS A 162 -10.06 6.20 -28.14
C LYS A 162 -11.48 6.39 -28.70
N ASP A 163 -12.41 5.53 -28.31
CA ASP A 163 -13.79 5.53 -28.78
C ASP A 163 -14.71 6.36 -27.86
N LEU A 164 -14.16 6.88 -26.76
CA LEU A 164 -14.90 7.71 -25.79
C LEU A 164 -14.97 9.16 -26.27
N ASP A 165 -16.07 9.84 -25.93
CA ASP A 165 -16.17 11.28 -26.14
C ASP A 165 -15.19 12.05 -25.23
N GLY A 166 -14.80 13.25 -25.65
CA GLY A 166 -13.79 14.05 -24.95
C GLY A 166 -14.16 14.40 -23.51
N ASN A 167 -15.44 14.54 -23.19
CA ASN A 167 -15.90 14.81 -21.83
C ASN A 167 -15.72 13.58 -20.94
N THR A 168 -16.10 12.40 -21.43
CA THR A 168 -15.85 11.13 -20.76
C THR A 168 -14.36 10.88 -20.52
N PHE A 169 -13.52 11.11 -21.54
CA PHE A 169 -12.08 10.98 -21.39
C PHE A 169 -11.51 11.98 -20.38
N GLY A 170 -11.91 13.26 -20.49
CA GLY A 170 -11.56 14.33 -19.56
C GLY A 170 -11.92 13.99 -18.11
N GLN A 171 -13.06 13.31 -17.92
CA GLN A 171 -13.49 12.82 -16.63
C GLN A 171 -12.59 11.70 -16.11
N ILE A 172 -12.29 10.68 -16.93
CA ILE A 172 -11.40 9.57 -16.54
C ILE A 172 -10.01 10.09 -16.14
N ILE A 173 -9.40 10.94 -16.96
CA ILE A 173 -8.06 11.46 -16.69
C ILE A 173 -8.03 12.28 -15.39
N SER A 174 -9.07 13.08 -15.14
CA SER A 174 -9.21 13.90 -13.93
C SER A 174 -9.47 13.07 -12.67
N GLU A 175 -10.35 12.08 -12.74
CA GLU A 175 -10.68 11.19 -11.64
C GLU A 175 -9.47 10.31 -11.26
N GLN A 176 -8.69 9.81 -12.25
CA GLN A 176 -7.46 9.07 -12.00
C GLN A 176 -6.37 9.93 -11.35
N ALA A 177 -6.23 11.18 -11.80
CA ALA A 177 -5.35 12.13 -11.14
C ALA A 177 -5.77 12.35 -9.68
N TYR A 178 -7.06 12.56 -9.45
CA TYR A 178 -7.59 12.83 -8.12
C TYR A 178 -7.43 11.63 -7.16
N ALA A 179 -7.58 10.40 -7.65
CA ALA A 179 -7.34 9.19 -6.88
C ALA A 179 -5.89 9.11 -6.33
N ILE A 180 -4.92 9.57 -7.12
CA ILE A 180 -3.50 9.50 -6.78
C ILE A 180 -3.06 10.69 -5.95
N TYR A 181 -3.46 11.88 -6.37
CA TYR A 181 -3.00 13.13 -5.77
C TYR A 181 -3.92 13.64 -4.66
N GLY A 182 -5.23 13.51 -4.81
CA GLY A 182 -6.22 14.09 -3.89
C GLY A 182 -6.51 13.23 -2.67
N LEU A 183 -6.80 11.93 -2.87
CA LEU A 183 -7.28 11.03 -1.81
C LEU A 183 -6.25 10.74 -0.70
N ARG A 184 -4.99 11.09 -0.89
CA ARG A 184 -3.94 10.91 0.13
C ARG A 184 -4.03 11.91 1.28
N PHE A 185 -4.72 13.02 1.06
CA PHE A 185 -4.86 14.12 2.01
C PHE A 185 -6.06 13.88 2.92
N ARG A 186 -5.91 14.15 4.22
CA ARG A 186 -6.96 13.94 5.23
C ARG A 186 -7.83 15.18 5.38
N GLU A 187 -7.25 16.36 5.17
CA GLU A 187 -7.96 17.63 5.26
C GLU A 187 -8.79 17.87 4.01
N ARG A 188 -10.10 18.08 4.20
CA ARG A 188 -11.03 18.31 3.09
C ARG A 188 -10.64 19.52 2.24
N GLN A 189 -10.07 20.55 2.86
CA GLN A 189 -9.60 21.73 2.14
C GLN A 189 -8.43 21.41 1.20
N CYS A 190 -7.47 20.57 1.64
CA CYS A 190 -6.34 20.13 0.82
C CYS A 190 -6.83 19.31 -0.37
N GLN A 191 -7.77 18.39 -0.14
CA GLN A 191 -8.44 17.64 -1.20
C GLN A 191 -9.13 18.55 -2.23
N ILE A 192 -9.82 19.60 -1.79
CA ILE A 192 -10.49 20.58 -2.67
C ILE A 192 -9.45 21.35 -3.50
N GLN A 193 -8.35 21.81 -2.89
CA GLN A 193 -7.28 22.52 -3.62
C GLN A 193 -6.69 21.66 -4.74
N ILE A 194 -6.45 20.36 -4.49
CA ILE A 194 -5.99 19.43 -5.52
C ILE A 194 -7.06 19.24 -6.61
N ALA A 195 -8.33 19.06 -6.23
CA ALA A 195 -9.42 18.94 -7.19
C ALA A 195 -9.55 20.17 -8.09
N SER A 196 -9.41 21.38 -7.53
CA SER A 196 -9.40 22.62 -8.31
C SER A 196 -8.20 22.74 -9.24
N ALA A 197 -7.02 22.22 -8.86
CA ALA A 197 -5.87 22.18 -9.75
C ALA A 197 -6.12 21.28 -10.97
N ILE A 198 -6.75 20.12 -10.76
CA ILE A 198 -7.17 19.20 -11.82
C ILE A 198 -8.23 19.85 -12.72
N GLU A 199 -9.25 20.44 -12.11
CA GLU A 199 -10.36 21.09 -12.82
C GLU A 199 -9.86 22.25 -13.70
N ARG A 200 -8.91 23.06 -13.23
CA ARG A 200 -8.34 24.14 -14.04
C ARG A 200 -7.66 23.65 -15.33
N LEU A 201 -7.08 22.45 -15.31
CA LEU A 201 -6.36 21.92 -16.47
C LEU A 201 -7.28 21.17 -17.43
N PHE A 202 -8.16 20.32 -16.90
CA PHE A 202 -9.01 19.44 -17.71
C PHE A 202 -10.43 19.95 -17.89
N GLN A 203 -10.81 21.05 -17.25
CA GLN A 203 -12.16 21.63 -17.23
C GLN A 203 -13.24 20.68 -16.71
N ILE A 204 -12.84 19.66 -15.93
CA ILE A 204 -13.72 18.70 -15.29
C ILE A 204 -13.45 18.70 -13.79
N ASN A 205 -14.47 18.99 -12.99
CA ASN A 205 -14.38 18.89 -11.55
C ASN A 205 -14.38 17.41 -11.13
N PRO A 206 -13.25 16.86 -10.63
CA PRO A 206 -13.22 15.46 -10.24
C PRO A 206 -14.16 15.17 -9.06
N LEU A 207 -14.50 16.15 -8.22
CA LEU A 207 -15.42 15.95 -7.09
C LEU A 207 -16.91 15.93 -7.49
N SER A 208 -17.27 16.52 -8.63
CA SER A 208 -18.67 16.63 -9.07
C SER A 208 -19.33 15.29 -9.41
N SER A 209 -18.51 14.25 -9.64
CA SER A 209 -18.92 12.93 -10.14
C SER A 209 -18.88 11.82 -9.09
N LEU A 210 -18.75 12.16 -7.80
CA LEU A 210 -18.79 11.21 -6.67
C LEU A 210 -20.22 10.63 -6.50
N LYS A 211 -20.55 9.58 -7.25
CA LYS A 211 -21.70 8.72 -6.98
C LYS A 211 -21.23 7.29 -6.77
N LEU A 212 -21.27 6.82 -5.53
CA LEU A 212 -21.04 5.43 -5.17
C LEU A 212 -22.12 4.54 -5.85
N SER A 213 -21.75 3.79 -6.89
CA SER A 213 -22.62 2.76 -7.47
C SER A 213 -21.93 1.41 -7.40
N VAL A 214 -22.55 0.46 -6.70
CA VAL A 214 -22.11 -0.93 -6.61
C VAL A 214 -23.03 -1.77 -7.49
N ASP A 215 -22.48 -2.40 -8.53
CA ASP A 215 -23.20 -3.38 -9.36
C ASP A 215 -22.73 -4.79 -9.00
N PHE A 216 -23.67 -5.71 -8.82
CA PHE A 216 -23.40 -7.12 -8.55
C PHE A 216 -23.85 -7.92 -9.77
N ARG A 217 -22.91 -8.43 -10.57
CA ARG A 217 -23.25 -9.33 -11.68
C ARG A 217 -22.55 -10.66 -11.54
N GLY A 218 -23.38 -11.71 -11.40
CA GLY A 218 -23.09 -13.13 -11.59
C GLY A 218 -21.68 -13.62 -11.27
N GLY A 219 -21.49 -14.21 -10.08
CA GLY A 219 -20.38 -15.12 -9.75
C GLY A 219 -18.97 -14.51 -9.63
N ASN A 220 -18.68 -13.42 -10.34
CA ASN A 220 -17.40 -12.72 -10.33
C ASN A 220 -17.58 -11.36 -9.64
N SER A 221 -17.46 -11.38 -8.32
CA SER A 221 -17.65 -10.21 -7.45
C SER A 221 -16.51 -9.21 -7.59
N ILE A 222 -16.67 -8.18 -8.43
CA ILE A 222 -15.76 -7.04 -8.54
C ILE A 222 -16.46 -5.82 -7.90
N ALA A 223 -15.81 -5.13 -6.94
CA ALA A 223 -16.29 -3.82 -6.49
C ALA A 223 -15.81 -2.81 -7.51
N PHE A 224 -16.76 -2.07 -8.04
CA PHE A 224 -16.50 -0.91 -8.85
C PHE A 224 -16.61 0.31 -7.93
N LEU A 225 -15.48 0.82 -7.43
CA LEU A 225 -15.44 2.18 -6.87
C LEU A 225 -15.44 3.15 -8.03
N SER A 226 -16.65 3.37 -8.57
CA SER A 226 -16.91 4.33 -9.62
C SER A 226 -17.14 5.70 -8.98
N GLN A 227 -16.11 6.54 -8.97
CA GLN A 227 -16.30 7.90 -9.49
C GLN A 227 -16.65 7.70 -10.97
N ARG A 228 -17.71 8.33 -11.48
CA ARG A 228 -18.61 7.82 -12.54
C ARG A 228 -18.07 7.19 -13.84
N ARG A 229 -16.78 6.96 -14.05
CA ARG A 229 -16.23 5.96 -14.98
C ARG A 229 -14.85 5.43 -14.59
N LEU A 230 -14.37 5.63 -13.38
CA LEU A 230 -13.17 5.03 -12.83
C LEU A 230 -13.43 3.66 -12.23
N LEU A 231 -12.51 2.75 -12.51
CA LEU A 231 -12.45 1.43 -11.91
C LEU A 231 -11.24 1.40 -10.99
N LEU A 232 -11.36 2.01 -9.81
CA LEU A 232 -10.49 1.64 -8.70
C LEU A 232 -10.90 0.22 -8.31
N GLN A 233 -10.17 -0.75 -8.83
CA GLN A 233 -10.28 -2.13 -8.40
C GLN A 233 -9.69 -2.20 -6.98
N MET A 234 -10.48 -1.82 -5.99
CA MET A 234 -10.23 -2.33 -4.65
C MET A 234 -10.60 -3.81 -4.70
N PRO A 235 -9.69 -4.73 -4.40
CA PRO A 235 -10.03 -6.13 -4.43
C PRO A 235 -11.11 -6.36 -3.37
N ILE A 236 -12.35 -6.54 -3.82
CA ILE A 236 -13.30 -7.33 -3.04
C ILE A 236 -12.58 -8.63 -2.79
N ILE A 237 -12.49 -9.00 -1.52
CA ILE A 237 -11.97 -10.31 -1.20
C ILE A 237 -13.03 -11.30 -1.67
N THR A 238 -12.68 -12.13 -2.65
CA THR A 238 -13.56 -13.16 -3.21
C THR A 238 -13.24 -14.51 -2.60
N LEU A 239 -14.20 -15.44 -2.65
CA LEU A 239 -13.97 -16.82 -2.24
C LEU A 239 -12.79 -17.42 -3.02
N GLU A 240 -12.76 -17.24 -4.34
CA GLU A 240 -11.68 -17.74 -5.20
C GLU A 240 -10.31 -17.21 -4.76
N ARG A 241 -10.21 -15.91 -4.46
CA ARG A 241 -8.95 -15.32 -3.99
C ARG A 241 -8.52 -15.87 -2.64
N VAL A 242 -9.45 -16.00 -1.70
CA VAL A 242 -9.19 -16.61 -0.39
C VAL A 242 -8.75 -18.07 -0.54
N LEU A 243 -9.37 -18.83 -1.43
CA LEU A 243 -9.02 -20.24 -1.67
C LEU A 243 -7.69 -20.42 -2.41
N ASN A 244 -7.32 -19.46 -3.27
CA ASN A 244 -6.04 -19.44 -3.98
C ASN A 244 -4.88 -19.04 -3.07
N ASP A 245 -5.11 -18.05 -2.20
CA ASP A 245 -4.14 -17.57 -1.20
C ASP A 245 -4.25 -18.38 0.12
N TRP A 246 -4.92 -19.55 0.11
CA TRP A 246 -5.18 -20.35 1.31
C TRP A 246 -3.87 -20.86 1.91
N PRO A 247 -3.62 -20.66 3.22
CA PRO A 247 -2.38 -21.11 3.85
C PRO A 247 -2.19 -22.62 3.71
N SER A 248 -1.04 -23.04 3.18
CA SER A 248 -0.73 -24.45 2.90
C SER A 248 -0.68 -25.34 4.16
N HIS A 249 -0.47 -24.73 5.33
CA HIS A 249 -0.40 -25.41 6.62
C HIS A 249 -1.77 -25.56 7.31
N ILE A 250 -2.85 -24.97 6.76
CA ILE A 250 -4.21 -25.06 7.30
C ILE A 250 -5.05 -25.91 6.35
N SER A 251 -5.77 -26.88 6.90
CA SER A 251 -6.70 -27.69 6.11
C SER A 251 -7.73 -26.80 5.41
N LYS A 252 -8.05 -27.10 4.16
CA LYS A 252 -9.07 -26.35 3.44
C LYS A 252 -10.44 -26.53 4.12
N PRO A 253 -11.20 -25.45 4.33
CA PRO A 253 -12.48 -25.49 5.01
C PRO A 253 -13.52 -26.27 4.20
N SER A 254 -14.30 -27.11 4.90
CA SER A 254 -15.34 -27.96 4.30
C SER A 254 -16.65 -27.22 4.03
N LYS A 255 -16.93 -26.14 4.76
CA LYS A 255 -18.17 -25.36 4.67
C LYS A 255 -17.95 -24.05 3.88
N ILE A 256 -17.82 -24.18 2.56
CA ILE A 256 -17.58 -23.04 1.64
C ILE A 256 -18.62 -21.92 1.80
N GLN A 257 -19.90 -22.27 1.99
CA GLN A 257 -21.00 -21.30 2.14
C GLN A 257 -20.82 -20.36 3.36
N GLU A 258 -20.15 -20.84 4.42
CA GLU A 258 -19.90 -20.01 5.61
C GLU A 258 -18.75 -19.03 5.38
N ILE A 259 -17.74 -19.42 4.61
CA ILE A 259 -16.65 -18.52 4.16
C ILE A 259 -17.24 -17.39 3.32
N GLU A 260 -18.17 -17.70 2.43
CA GLU A 260 -18.86 -16.69 1.63
C GLU A 260 -19.61 -15.67 2.49
N LYS A 261 -20.24 -16.10 3.60
CA LYS A 261 -20.88 -15.18 4.55
C LYS A 261 -19.87 -14.27 5.26
N ILE A 262 -18.73 -14.82 5.71
CA ILE A 262 -17.64 -14.04 6.33
C ILE A 262 -17.15 -12.97 5.37
N ILE A 263 -16.89 -13.36 4.13
CA ILE A 263 -16.45 -12.48 3.05
C ILE A 263 -17.49 -11.38 2.77
N LYS A 264 -18.78 -11.73 2.69
CA LYS A 264 -19.88 -10.76 2.50
C LYS A 264 -19.90 -9.72 3.62
N ILE A 265 -19.79 -10.15 4.87
CA ILE A 265 -19.80 -9.28 6.04
C ILE A 265 -18.59 -8.35 6.06
N HIS A 266 -17.39 -8.88 5.81
CA HIS A 266 -16.18 -8.07 5.71
C HIS A 266 -16.30 -6.99 4.64
N ASN A 267 -16.75 -7.37 3.44
CA ASN A 267 -16.93 -6.44 2.33
C ASN A 267 -18.02 -5.38 2.64
N TYR A 268 -19.10 -5.75 3.33
CA TYR A 268 -20.13 -4.81 3.79
C TYR A 268 -19.56 -3.76 4.75
N ILE A 269 -18.78 -4.18 5.75
CA ILE A 269 -18.19 -3.28 6.74
C ILE A 269 -17.16 -2.36 6.07
N PHE A 270 -16.29 -2.93 5.24
CA PHE A 270 -15.31 -2.17 4.48
C PHE A 270 -15.97 -1.10 3.60
N LYS A 271 -17.05 -1.45 2.91
CA LYS A 271 -17.85 -0.52 2.10
C LYS A 271 -18.40 0.63 2.95
N ASN A 272 -19.04 0.31 4.07
CA ASN A 272 -19.67 1.32 4.92
C ASN A 272 -18.65 2.24 5.61
N LEU A 273 -17.44 1.75 5.88
CA LEU A 273 -16.32 2.57 6.35
C LEU A 273 -15.91 3.60 5.29
N HIS A 274 -15.77 3.17 4.03
CA HIS A 274 -15.35 4.05 2.94
C HIS A 274 -16.44 5.02 2.49
N SER A 275 -17.72 4.66 2.62
CA SER A 275 -18.83 5.59 2.37
C SER A 275 -19.04 6.60 3.50
N GLY A 276 -18.30 6.49 4.61
CA GLY A 276 -18.47 7.31 5.81
C GLY A 276 -19.72 6.97 6.63
N SER A 277 -20.42 5.88 6.30
CA SER A 277 -21.58 5.37 7.05
C SER A 277 -21.15 4.71 8.37
N ILE A 278 -19.92 4.18 8.40
CA ILE A 278 -19.19 3.82 9.61
C ILE A 278 -17.96 4.73 9.66
N THR A 279 -17.70 5.37 10.79
CA THR A 279 -16.68 6.43 10.88
C THR A 279 -15.50 6.06 11.77
N GLN A 280 -15.61 4.99 12.57
CA GLN A 280 -14.62 4.67 13.60
C GLN A 280 -14.41 3.16 13.77
N ILE A 281 -13.85 2.48 12.76
CA ILE A 281 -13.29 1.12 12.92
C ILE A 281 -11.77 1.21 12.80
N TYR A 282 -11.06 0.78 13.85
CA TYR A 282 -9.60 0.91 13.94
C TYR A 282 -8.85 -0.03 12.99
N ASP A 283 -9.44 -1.17 12.63
CA ASP A 283 -8.88 -2.12 11.67
C ASP A 283 -10.01 -2.81 10.91
N CYS A 284 -10.02 -2.71 9.59
CA CYS A 284 -10.88 -3.48 8.69
C CYS A 284 -10.06 -3.96 7.49
N SER A 285 -8.83 -4.39 7.77
CA SER A 285 -7.88 -4.82 6.75
C SER A 285 -8.10 -6.28 6.34
N TYR A 286 -7.45 -6.66 5.24
CA TYR A 286 -7.36 -8.06 4.82
C TYR A 286 -6.71 -8.95 5.89
N ALA A 287 -5.77 -8.42 6.69
CA ALA A 287 -5.17 -9.14 7.80
C ALA A 287 -6.21 -9.49 8.88
N LEU A 288 -7.14 -8.58 9.16
CA LEU A 288 -8.25 -8.85 10.08
C LEU A 288 -9.16 -9.97 9.54
N LEU A 289 -9.52 -9.93 8.25
CA LEU A 289 -10.29 -11.01 7.63
C LEU A 289 -9.57 -12.35 7.75
N TRP A 290 -8.27 -12.39 7.46
CA TRP A 290 -7.46 -13.59 7.62
C TRP A 290 -7.47 -14.10 9.05
N SER A 291 -7.33 -13.21 10.04
CA SER A 291 -7.37 -13.60 11.45
C SER A 291 -8.72 -14.24 11.85
N VAL A 292 -9.82 -13.85 11.20
CA VAL A 292 -11.15 -14.43 11.44
C VAL A 292 -11.26 -15.79 10.76
N LEU A 293 -10.79 -15.90 9.51
CA LEU A 293 -10.79 -17.15 8.76
C LEU A 293 -9.88 -18.19 9.44
N GLU A 294 -8.66 -17.82 9.81
CA GLU A 294 -7.69 -18.68 10.48
C GLU A 294 -8.20 -19.18 11.84
N ARG A 295 -8.75 -18.29 12.68
CA ARG A 295 -9.36 -18.67 13.97
C ARG A 295 -10.47 -19.71 13.85
N ARG A 296 -11.07 -19.86 12.67
CA ARG A 296 -12.23 -20.73 12.45
C ARG A 296 -11.97 -21.92 11.56
N CYS A 297 -10.97 -21.89 10.69
CA CYS A 297 -10.76 -22.95 9.71
C CYS A 297 -10.12 -24.24 10.25
N GLY A 298 -9.97 -24.34 11.58
CA GLY A 298 -9.71 -25.58 12.30
C GLY A 298 -10.74 -25.95 13.38
N HIS A 299 -11.84 -25.20 13.53
CA HIS A 299 -12.79 -25.33 14.65
C HIS A 299 -14.26 -25.23 14.22
N ASP A 300 -15.20 -25.38 15.18
CA ASP A 300 -16.63 -25.35 14.92
C ASP A 300 -17.11 -23.98 14.39
N MET A 301 -17.91 -24.02 13.32
CA MET A 301 -18.48 -22.86 12.62
C MET A 301 -19.82 -22.41 13.21
N THR A 302 -20.33 -23.09 14.24
CA THR A 302 -21.58 -22.73 14.93
C THR A 302 -21.50 -21.39 15.67
N THR A 303 -20.31 -20.98 16.12
CA THR A 303 -20.10 -19.72 16.87
C THR A 303 -19.51 -18.59 15.99
N LEU A 304 -19.69 -18.73 14.68
CA LEU A 304 -19.18 -17.78 13.70
C LEU A 304 -19.81 -16.38 13.81
N PRO A 305 -21.14 -16.21 13.90
CA PRO A 305 -21.72 -14.87 13.98
C PRO A 305 -21.28 -14.12 15.25
N GLU A 306 -21.09 -14.81 16.37
CA GLU A 306 -20.58 -14.25 17.61
C GLU A 306 -19.14 -13.76 17.48
N LEU A 307 -18.27 -14.54 16.84
CA LEU A 307 -16.88 -14.12 16.57
C LEU A 307 -16.83 -12.90 15.66
N LEU A 308 -17.70 -12.83 14.65
CA LEU A 308 -17.77 -11.68 13.75
C LEU A 308 -18.25 -10.43 14.46
N VAL A 309 -19.22 -10.55 15.37
CA VAL A 309 -19.65 -9.44 16.23
C VAL A 309 -18.50 -9.01 17.13
N GLU A 310 -17.83 -9.96 17.79
CA GLU A 310 -16.70 -9.68 18.68
C GLU A 310 -15.55 -9.00 17.94
N THR A 311 -15.33 -9.35 16.67
CA THR A 311 -14.24 -8.81 15.87
C THR A 311 -14.59 -7.45 15.27
N TYR A 312 -15.73 -7.33 14.58
CA TYR A 312 -16.04 -6.11 13.84
C TYR A 312 -16.84 -5.09 14.63
N ALA A 313 -17.77 -5.51 15.50
CA ALA A 313 -18.54 -4.57 16.29
C ALA A 313 -17.68 -3.98 17.42
N ASN A 314 -16.84 -4.76 18.10
CA ASN A 314 -16.01 -4.19 19.19
C ASN A 314 -14.91 -3.26 18.72
N LEU A 315 -14.46 -3.38 17.45
CA LEU A 315 -13.55 -2.40 16.85
C LEU A 315 -14.24 -1.08 16.51
N CYS A 316 -15.57 -1.03 16.57
CA CYS A 316 -16.36 0.18 16.37
C CYS A 316 -16.71 0.85 17.72
N ARG A 317 -16.30 2.11 17.92
CA ARG A 317 -16.60 2.82 19.19
C ARG A 317 -18.00 3.41 19.24
N ASP A 318 -18.55 3.81 18.11
CA ASP A 318 -19.90 4.39 18.04
C ASP A 318 -20.97 3.32 18.31
N LYS A 319 -21.91 3.62 19.21
CA LYS A 319 -22.93 2.64 19.64
C LYS A 319 -23.94 2.34 18.52
N ASN A 320 -24.35 3.34 17.75
CA ASN A 320 -25.37 3.17 16.71
C ASN A 320 -24.79 2.42 15.49
N GLN A 321 -23.53 2.70 15.14
CA GLN A 321 -22.81 1.97 14.10
C GLN A 321 -22.54 0.52 14.52
N ARG A 322 -22.20 0.28 15.79
CA ARG A 322 -22.10 -1.08 16.35
C ARG A 322 -23.39 -1.87 16.17
N GLU A 323 -24.53 -1.31 16.58
CA GLU A 323 -25.83 -1.96 16.42
C GLU A 323 -26.14 -2.27 14.95
N THR A 324 -25.74 -1.37 14.04
CA THR A 324 -25.89 -1.57 12.59
C THR A 324 -25.06 -2.76 12.08
N ILE A 325 -23.81 -2.90 12.54
CA ILE A 325 -22.95 -4.03 12.20
C ILE A 325 -23.55 -5.35 12.73
N ILE A 326 -23.99 -5.36 13.99
CA ILE A 326 -24.57 -6.55 14.63
C ILE A 326 -25.85 -6.99 13.93
N LYS A 327 -26.75 -6.06 13.59
CA LYS A 327 -27.99 -6.35 12.84
C LYS A 327 -27.70 -6.94 11.47
N TYR A 328 -26.66 -6.44 10.78
CA TYR A 328 -26.27 -6.98 9.49
C TYR A 328 -25.74 -8.43 9.62
N ILE A 329 -24.88 -8.69 10.62
CA ILE A 329 -24.39 -10.05 10.91
C ILE A 329 -25.56 -10.99 11.23
N GLY A 330 -26.47 -10.59 12.12
CA GLY A 330 -27.66 -11.38 12.44
C GLY A 330 -28.53 -11.68 11.23
N THR A 331 -28.66 -10.75 10.29
CA THR A 331 -29.41 -10.96 9.05
C THR A 331 -28.77 -12.02 8.16
N GLU A 332 -27.45 -11.99 7.97
CA GLU A 332 -26.72 -12.96 7.14
C GLU A 332 -26.75 -14.38 7.73
N PHE A 333 -26.81 -14.50 9.06
CA PHE A 333 -26.84 -15.79 9.77
C PHE A 333 -28.23 -16.25 10.20
N ARG A 334 -29.26 -15.41 10.05
CA ARG A 334 -30.62 -15.61 10.59
C ARG A 334 -30.63 -15.77 12.12
N GLU A 335 -29.75 -15.04 12.78
CA GLU A 335 -29.62 -15.05 14.24
C GLU A 335 -30.27 -13.79 14.85
N PRO A 336 -31.01 -13.92 15.96
CA PRO A 336 -31.62 -12.77 16.63
C PRO A 336 -30.57 -11.81 17.19
N PHE A 337 -30.88 -10.50 17.14
CA PHE A 337 -30.00 -9.46 17.62
C PHE A 337 -29.67 -9.62 19.11
N GLU A 338 -30.65 -9.93 19.97
CA GLU A 338 -30.39 -10.10 21.41
C GLU A 338 -29.45 -11.27 21.71
N THR A 339 -29.58 -12.37 20.96
CA THR A 339 -28.73 -13.57 21.10
C THR A 339 -27.27 -13.23 20.82
N LEU A 340 -27.00 -12.52 19.73
CA LEU A 340 -25.64 -12.16 19.34
C LEU A 340 -24.98 -11.14 20.29
N VAL A 341 -25.76 -10.19 20.81
CA VAL A 341 -25.27 -9.23 21.80
C VAL A 341 -24.87 -9.93 23.11
N GLN A 342 -25.69 -10.86 23.58
CA GLN A 342 -25.41 -11.62 24.81
C GLN A 342 -24.21 -12.56 24.66
N ALA A 343 -24.12 -13.27 23.53
CA ALA A 343 -23.05 -14.23 23.29
C ALA A 343 -21.70 -13.53 23.06
N ALA A 344 -21.65 -12.40 22.35
CA ALA A 344 -20.41 -11.63 22.18
C ALA A 344 -19.89 -11.01 23.49
N ALA A 345 -20.79 -10.64 24.42
CA ALA A 345 -20.42 -10.16 25.75
C ALA A 345 -19.78 -11.26 26.62
N SER A 346 -20.17 -12.52 26.42
CA SER A 346 -19.60 -13.68 27.12
C SER A 346 -18.21 -14.11 26.59
N LEU A 347 -17.90 -13.80 25.32
CA LEU A 347 -16.59 -14.04 24.72
C LEU A 347 -15.55 -12.97 25.10
N SER A 348 -15.99 -11.71 25.28
CA SER A 348 -15.09 -10.62 25.68
C SER A 348 -14.63 -10.72 27.15
N SER A 349 -15.42 -11.33 28.04
CA SER A 349 -15.05 -11.57 29.43
C SER A 349 -14.00 -12.68 29.60
N ALA A 350 -13.87 -13.58 28.63
CA ALA A 350 -12.80 -14.57 28.57
C ALA A 350 -11.45 -13.98 28.11
N ARG A 351 -11.39 -12.69 27.76
CA ARG A 351 -10.29 -12.05 27.02
C ARG A 351 -9.37 -11.14 27.82
N SER A 352 -9.54 -11.01 29.13
CA SER A 352 -8.57 -10.28 29.97
C SER A 352 -7.18 -10.94 30.01
N SER A 353 -6.99 -12.14 29.44
CA SER A 353 -5.71 -12.85 29.41
C SER A 353 -5.01 -12.98 28.05
N PHE A 354 -5.56 -12.50 26.93
CA PHE A 354 -5.02 -12.87 25.60
C PHE A 354 -4.60 -11.71 24.68
N TYR A 355 -5.18 -10.50 24.82
CA TYR A 355 -4.77 -9.36 23.97
C TYR A 355 -3.58 -8.56 24.53
N LEU A 356 -3.20 -8.77 25.79
CA LEU A 356 -2.04 -8.08 26.39
C LEU A 356 -0.69 -8.72 26.04
N ASP A 357 -0.65 -9.98 25.62
CA ASP A 357 0.63 -10.69 25.38
C ASP A 357 1.24 -10.43 23.99
N GLU A 358 0.46 -10.12 22.96
CA GLU A 358 1.02 -9.84 21.62
C GLU A 358 1.51 -8.40 21.46
N GLU A 359 0.91 -7.44 22.16
CA GLU A 359 1.34 -6.03 22.10
C GLU A 359 2.53 -5.75 23.04
N ALA A 360 2.66 -6.51 24.14
CA ALA A 360 3.85 -6.50 24.98
C ALA A 360 5.09 -7.08 24.28
N ASN A 361 4.93 -8.09 23.40
CA ASN A 361 6.04 -8.71 22.67
C ASN A 361 6.50 -7.96 21.41
N ARG A 362 5.82 -6.87 21.02
CA ARG A 362 6.25 -6.00 19.90
C ARG A 362 6.88 -4.67 20.33
N ILE A 363 6.91 -4.39 21.63
CA ILE A 363 7.53 -3.17 22.21
C ILE A 363 8.81 -3.51 23.01
N ALA A 364 9.19 -4.78 23.13
CA ALA A 364 10.53 -5.21 23.54
C ALA A 364 11.37 -5.56 22.29
#